data_AF-A0A1C4N8Z5-F1
#
_entry.id   AF-A0A1C4N8Z5-F1
#
_cell.length_a   1.000
_cell.length_b   1.000
_cell.length_c   1.000
_cell.angle_alpha   90.00
_cell.angle_beta   90.00
_cell.angle_gamma   90.00
#
_symmetry.space_group_name_H-M   'P 1'
#
loop_
_entity.id
_entity.type
_entity.pdbx_description
1 polymer ?
#
loop_
_entity_poly.entity_id
_entity_poly.type
_entity_poly.pdbx_seq_one_letter_code
_entity_poly.pdbx_strand_id
1 'polypeptide(L)' 'ALAAGRSLTGAVRAVAGHDLHIETPDEVLLLDTRLTAGWPLRRAGPHAVSDLPTTAVRSPVEAPEPLF' A
#
# COMPACT_ATOMS: atom_id res chain seq x y z
N ALA A 1 -3.17 0.60 -9.06
CA ALA A 1 -1.76 1.00 -8.84
C ALA A 1 -1.72 2.33 -8.09
N LEU A 2 -0.82 2.48 -7.11
CA LEU A 2 -0.63 3.76 -6.41
C LEU A 2 -0.07 4.80 -7.40
N ALA A 3 -0.68 5.98 -7.45
CA ALA A 3 -0.18 7.07 -8.29
C ALA A 3 1.16 7.60 -7.76
N ALA A 4 2.03 8.06 -8.66
CA ALA A 4 3.31 8.69 -8.27
C ALA A 4 3.07 9.90 -7.35
N GLY A 5 3.98 10.10 -6.37
CA GLY A 5 3.90 11.20 -5.41
C GLY A 5 2.92 10.99 -4.25
N ARG A 6 2.35 9.79 -4.09
CA ARG A 6 1.47 9.45 -2.96
C ARG A 6 2.25 8.80 -1.81
N SER A 7 1.72 8.93 -0.61
CA SER A 7 2.19 8.22 0.58
C SER A 7 1.26 7.03 0.88
N LEU A 8 1.81 5.97 1.49
CA LEU A 8 1.08 4.82 2.01
C LEU A 8 1.34 4.71 3.51
N THR A 9 0.28 4.50 4.30
CA THR A 9 0.35 4.31 5.75
C THR A 9 -0.49 3.10 6.13
N GLY A 10 -0.03 2.33 7.12
CA GLY A 10 -0.69 1.11 7.54
C GLY A 10 0.20 0.28 8.47
N ALA A 11 -0.34 -0.82 8.97
CA ALA A 11 0.40 -1.76 9.80
C ALA A 11 0.99 -2.89 8.94
N VAL A 12 2.24 -3.27 9.17
CA VAL A 12 2.81 -4.45 8.52
C VAL A 12 2.17 -5.70 9.14
N ARG A 13 1.37 -6.41 8.36
CA ARG A 13 0.68 -7.65 8.79
C ARG A 13 1.56 -8.88 8.57
N ALA A 14 2.27 -8.93 7.45
CA ALA A 14 3.17 -10.02 7.12
C ALA A 14 4.31 -9.57 6.20
N VAL A 15 5.42 -10.30 6.25
CA VAL A 15 6.57 -10.15 5.36
C VAL A 15 6.88 -11.53 4.76
N ALA A 16 6.85 -11.62 3.43
CA ALA A 16 7.11 -12.85 2.69
C ALA A 16 8.17 -12.58 1.60
N GLY A 17 9.45 -12.69 1.97
CA GLY A 17 10.54 -12.33 1.07
C GLY A 17 10.50 -10.83 0.71
N HIS A 18 10.25 -10.53 -0.56
CA HIS A 18 10.14 -9.16 -1.06
C HIS A 18 8.74 -8.54 -0.91
N ASP A 19 7.77 -9.33 -0.47
CA ASP A 19 6.38 -8.93 -0.40
C ASP A 19 6.02 -8.45 1.02
N LEU A 20 5.61 -7.19 1.11
CA LEU A 20 5.04 -6.60 2.34
C LEU A 20 3.52 -6.56 2.24
N HIS A 21 2.86 -7.19 3.20
CA HIS A 21 1.41 -7.10 3.35
C HIS A 21 1.10 -5.98 4.36
N ILE A 22 0.52 -4.90 3.87
CA ILE A 22 0.18 -3.72 4.67
C ILE A 22 -1.32 -3.72 4.92
N GLU A 23 -1.71 -3.79 6.19
CA GLU A 23 -3.09 -3.59 6.61
C GLU A 23 -3.39 -2.09 6.64
N THR A 24 -4.39 -1.69 5.86
CA THR A 24 -4.96 -0.34 5.82
C THR A 24 -6.39 -0.38 6.37
N PRO A 25 -7.04 0.78 6.62
CA PRO A 25 -8.43 0.80 7.08
C PRO A 25 -9.43 0.13 6.12
N ASP A 26 -9.15 0.15 4.82
CA ASP A 26 -10.06 -0.33 3.79
C ASP A 26 -9.76 -1.79 3.40
N GLU A 27 -8.48 -2.13 3.24
CA GLU A 27 -8.06 -3.44 2.75
C GLU A 27 -6.60 -3.79 3.10
N VAL A 28 -6.18 -5.01 2.75
CA VAL A 28 -4.77 -5.43 2.80
C VAL A 28 -4.14 -5.18 1.43
N LEU A 29 -3.09 -4.37 1.41
CA LEU A 29 -2.31 -4.09 0.21
C LEU A 29 -1.03 -4.93 0.17
N LEU A 30 -0.68 -5.40 -1.03
CA LEU A 30 0.60 -6.03 -1.32
C LEU A 30 1.57 -4.99 -1.90
N LEU A 31 2.73 -4.85 -1.27
CA LEU A 31 3.81 -3.98 -1.72
C LEU A 31 5.06 -4.82 -2.04
N ASP A 32 5.43 -4.88 -3.31
CA ASP A 32 6.70 -5.48 -3.74
C ASP A 32 7.85 -4.50 -3.48
N THR A 33 8.69 -4.82 -2.49
CA THR A 33 9.82 -3.98 -2.06
C THR A 33 10.87 -3.75 -3.13
N ARG A 34 10.88 -4.55 -4.21
CA ARG A 34 11.77 -4.32 -5.35
C ARG A 34 11.34 -3.10 -6.17
N LEU A 35 10.05 -2.77 -6.15
CA LEU A 35 9.46 -1.62 -6.84
C LEU A 35 9.47 -0.35 -5.98
N THR A 36 9.83 -0.46 -4.70
CA THR A 36 9.90 0.68 -3.78
C THR A 36 11.30 1.29 -3.70
N ALA A 37 12.20 0.95 -4.61
CA ALA A 37 13.52 1.57 -4.67
C ALA A 37 13.37 3.10 -4.76
N GLY A 38 14.03 3.81 -3.85
CA GLY A 38 13.96 5.28 -3.75
C GLY A 38 12.81 5.83 -2.89
N TRP A 39 11.96 4.98 -2.29
CA TRP A 39 10.95 5.44 -1.34
C TRP A 39 11.60 5.70 0.03
N PRO A 40 11.49 6.93 0.59
CA PRO A 40 11.99 7.19 1.93
C PRO A 40 11.13 6.44 2.94
N LEU A 41 11.72 5.45 3.62
CA LEU A 41 11.06 4.72 4.70
C LEU A 41 11.28 5.44 6.02
N ARG A 42 10.19 5.69 6.77
CA ARG A 42 10.25 6.21 8.13
C ARG A 42 9.54 5.25 9.06
N ARG A 43 10.25 4.80 10.09
CA ARG A 43 9.64 4.01 11.16
C ARG A 43 8.67 4.91 11.93
N ALA A 44 7.40 4.52 12.00
CA ALA A 44 6.44 5.17 12.88
C ALA A 44 6.88 4.98 14.35
N GLY A 45 6.75 6.03 15.16
CA GLY A 45 6.98 5.92 16.61
C GLY A 45 5.97 4.96 17.27
N PRO A 46 6.22 4.51 18.50
CA PRO A 46 5.23 3.72 19.24
C PRO A 46 3.91 4.51 19.33
N HIS A 47 2.83 3.93 18.84
CA HIS A 47 1.48 4.54 18.75
C HIS A 47 1.32 5.72 17.77
N ALA A 48 2.29 5.97 16.90
CA ALA A 48 2.13 7.01 15.89
C ALA A 48 1.14 6.56 14.81
N VAL A 49 -0.04 7.19 14.78
CA VAL A 49 -0.87 7.25 13.59
C VAL A 49 -0.16 8.22 12.65
N SER A 50 0.23 7.76 11.45
CA SER A 50 0.95 8.63 10.53
C SER A 50 0.02 9.71 9.98
N ASP A 51 0.31 10.98 10.27
CA ASP A 51 -0.44 12.16 9.78
C ASP A 51 -0.23 12.44 8.27
N LEU A 52 0.51 11.58 7.56
CA LEU A 52 0.70 11.73 6.13
C LEU A 52 -0.64 11.58 5.42
N PRO A 53 -1.02 12.54 4.54
CA PRO A 53 -2.29 12.49 3.84
C PRO A 53 -2.29 11.33 2.85
N THR A 54 -2.89 10.21 3.25
CA THR A 54 -3.16 9.07 2.38
C THR A 54 -4.57 9.16 1.86
N THR A 55 -4.73 9.02 0.54
CA THR A 55 -6.05 8.95 -0.10
C THR A 55 -6.26 7.52 -0.59
N ALA A 56 -7.40 6.92 -0.27
CA ALA A 56 -7.76 5.60 -0.76
C ALA A 56 -7.69 5.59 -2.30
N VAL A 57 -6.91 4.68 -2.87
CA VAL A 57 -6.92 4.45 -4.31
C VAL A 57 -8.10 3.54 -4.58
N ARG A 58 -9.13 4.05 -5.25
CA ARG A 58 -10.23 3.21 -5.70
C ARG A 58 -9.69 2.13 -6.62
N SER A 59 -9.96 0.86 -6.29
CA SER A 59 -9.75 -0.23 -7.22
C SER A 59 -10.49 0.07 -8.51
N PRO A 60 -9.85 -0.12 -9.69
CA PRO A 60 -10.58 -0.12 -10.94
C PRO A 60 -11.74 -1.10 -10.81
N VAL A 61 -12.95 -0.68 -11.16
CA VAL A 61 -14.05 -1.64 -11.33
C VAL A 61 -13.57 -2.62 -12.38
N GLU A 62 -13.42 -3.88 -11.98
CA GLU A 62 -13.09 -4.96 -12.90
C GLU A 62 -14.21 -5.02 -13.93
N ALA A 63 -13.93 -4.55 -15.14
CA ALA A 63 -14.87 -4.70 -16.24
C ALA A 63 -15.01 -6.20 -16.48
N PRO A 64 -16.24 -6.75 -16.56
CA PRO A 64 -16.42 -8.16 -16.83
C PRO A 64 -15.66 -8.53 -18.10
N GLU A 65 -14.82 -9.57 -18.02
CA GLU A 65 -14.13 -10.10 -19.19
C GLU A 65 -15.18 -10.48 -20.25
N PRO A 66 -15.06 -9.98 -21.50
CA PRO A 66 -15.94 -10.40 -22.55
C PRO A 66 -15.70 -11.89 -22.81
N LEU A 67 -16.75 -12.70 -22.61
CA LEU A 67 -16.80 -14.07 -23.10
C LEU A 67 -17.00 -14.01 -24.61
N PHE A 68 -15.88 -13.80 -25.33
CA PHE A 68 -15.78 -13.66 -26.78
C PHE A 68 -16.36 -12.35 -27.36
#